data_AF-A0A644XRJ2-F1
#
_entry.id   AF-A0A644XRJ2-F1
#
_cell.length_a   1.000
_cell.length_b   1.000
_cell.length_c   1.000
_cell.angle_alpha   90.00
_cell.angle_beta   90.00
_cell.angle_gamma   90.00
#
_symmetry.space_group_name_H-M   'P 1'
#
loop_
_entity.id
_entity.type
_entity.pdbx_description
1 polymer ?
#
loop_
_entity_poly.entity_id
_entity_poly.type
_entity_poly.pdbx_seq_one_letter_code
_entity_poly.pdbx_strand_id
1 'polypeptide(L)'
;MSIFVQAFRYAAEPFFFSKQKDSDAKQTYADVMKFFVIIMTFLFLSIILYLDIVKYFVGEKFWSGLKIVPILLYSHVFLGVFYNLSIWYKLTGQTRFGAYISLMGTAISVGMNIALIPVIGYMGSAWANFACYGVMMIVSYFLGQKYYRVNYELKRILSYMIISAGLYFVSVFTTKYLFADSMPMRLVFNTLLLMVFIIYIAFSEPGLKRMLVRKQR
;
A
#
# COMPACT_ATOMS: atom_id res chain seq x y z
N MET A 1 -0.69 -2.76 9.17
CA MET A 1 -1.35 -2.78 7.84
C MET A 1 -1.81 -4.17 7.41
N SER A 2 -1.11 -5.25 7.77
CA SER A 2 -1.53 -6.63 7.49
C SER A 2 -2.99 -6.93 7.90
N ILE A 3 -3.40 -6.54 9.11
CA ILE A 3 -4.77 -6.72 9.60
C ILE A 3 -5.80 -6.03 8.69
N PHE A 4 -5.52 -4.80 8.26
CA PHE A 4 -6.39 -4.08 7.33
C PHE A 4 -6.50 -4.81 5.99
N VAL A 5 -5.37 -5.26 5.44
CA VAL A 5 -5.33 -6.03 4.18
C VAL A 5 -6.14 -7.33 4.31
N GLN A 6 -6.01 -8.04 5.43
CA GLN A 6 -6.76 -9.27 5.69
C GLN A 6 -8.26 -9.01 5.84
N ALA A 7 -8.65 -8.03 6.66
CA ALA A 7 -10.04 -7.63 6.83
C ALA A 7 -10.67 -7.22 5.50
N PHE A 8 -9.96 -6.39 4.73
CA PHE A 8 -10.38 -6.02 3.38
C PHE A 8 -10.56 -7.26 2.51
N ARG A 9 -9.59 -8.18 2.46
CA ARG A 9 -9.69 -9.40 1.65
C ARG A 9 -10.93 -10.23 2.01
N TYR A 10 -11.23 -10.40 3.30
CA TYR A 10 -12.41 -11.14 3.73
C TYR A 10 -13.72 -10.48 3.33
N ALA A 11 -13.80 -9.15 3.33
CA ALA A 11 -14.99 -8.42 2.88
C ALA A 11 -15.08 -8.31 1.35
N ALA A 12 -13.95 -8.12 0.68
CA ALA A 12 -13.89 -7.81 -0.74
C ALA A 12 -14.20 -9.03 -1.61
N GLU A 13 -13.72 -10.22 -1.24
CA GLU A 13 -14.02 -11.44 -2.00
C GLU A 13 -15.54 -11.66 -2.20
N PRO A 14 -16.37 -11.80 -1.14
CA PRO A 14 -17.82 -12.00 -1.31
C PRO A 14 -18.49 -10.81 -2.01
N PHE A 15 -18.04 -9.57 -1.75
CA PHE A 15 -18.55 -8.38 -2.44
C PHE A 15 -18.32 -8.47 -3.95
N PHE A 16 -17.10 -8.78 -4.40
CA PHE A 16 -16.77 -8.86 -5.81
C PHE A 16 -17.51 -10.00 -6.53
N PHE A 17 -17.69 -11.15 -5.87
CA PHE A 17 -18.50 -12.24 -6.42
C PHE A 17 -19.99 -11.86 -6.53
N SER A 18 -20.55 -11.18 -5.52
CA SER A 18 -21.94 -10.72 -5.56
C SER A 18 -22.21 -9.72 -6.70
N LYS A 19 -21.20 -8.91 -7.04
CA LYS A 19 -21.25 -7.89 -8.10
C LYS A 19 -20.85 -8.40 -9.49
N GLN A 20 -20.40 -9.66 -9.62
CA GLN A 20 -19.86 -10.18 -10.88
C GLN A 20 -20.88 -10.15 -12.05
N LYS A 21 -22.17 -10.26 -11.75
CA LYS A 21 -23.25 -10.30 -12.76
C LYS A 21 -23.73 -8.91 -13.17
N ASP A 22 -23.32 -7.86 -12.46
CA ASP A 22 -23.77 -6.50 -12.73
C ASP A 22 -23.05 -5.94 -13.97
N SER A 23 -23.76 -5.16 -14.78
CA SER A 23 -23.21 -4.55 -16.00
C SER A 23 -22.04 -3.59 -15.73
N ASP A 24 -21.94 -3.05 -14.51
CA ASP A 24 -20.93 -2.10 -14.05
C ASP A 24 -19.85 -2.73 -13.15
N ALA A 25 -19.79 -4.06 -13.05
CA ALA A 25 -18.87 -4.78 -12.18
C ALA A 25 -17.41 -4.32 -12.32
N LYS A 26 -16.95 -4.15 -13.56
CA LYS A 26 -15.57 -3.72 -13.87
C LYS A 26 -15.27 -2.31 -13.38
N GLN A 27 -16.23 -1.40 -13.48
CA GLN A 27 -16.07 -0.03 -12.97
C GLN A 27 -15.99 -0.06 -11.44
N THR A 28 -16.89 -0.81 -10.81
CA THR A 28 -16.85 -1.03 -9.35
C THR A 28 -15.49 -1.58 -8.90
N TYR A 29 -14.92 -2.54 -9.62
CA TYR A 29 -13.60 -3.10 -9.28
C TYR A 29 -12.48 -2.06 -9.40
N ALA A 30 -12.52 -1.22 -10.43
CA ALA A 30 -11.56 -0.13 -10.61
C ALA A 30 -11.67 0.91 -9.48
N ASP A 31 -12.88 1.27 -9.06
CA ASP A 31 -13.12 2.21 -7.98
C ASP A 31 -12.70 1.65 -6.62
N VAL A 32 -13.02 0.39 -6.32
CA VAL A 32 -12.57 -0.29 -5.09
C VAL A 32 -11.04 -0.31 -5.01
N MET A 33 -10.35 -0.65 -6.10
CA MET A 33 -8.88 -0.61 -6.17
C MET A 33 -8.35 0.80 -5.85
N LYS A 34 -8.90 1.83 -6.50
CA LYS A 34 -8.48 3.23 -6.32
C LYS A 34 -8.63 3.67 -4.86
N PHE A 35 -9.81 3.47 -4.26
CA PHE A 35 -10.05 3.84 -2.87
C PHE A 35 -9.23 3.00 -1.88
N PHE A 36 -9.03 1.72 -2.17
CA PHE A 36 -8.15 0.87 -1.38
C PHE A 36 -6.72 1.42 -1.36
N VAL A 37 -6.16 1.81 -2.51
CA VAL A 37 -4.82 2.42 -2.58
C VAL A 37 -4.75 3.75 -1.83
N ILE A 38 -5.78 4.60 -1.93
CA ILE A 38 -5.87 5.85 -1.16
C ILE A 38 -5.77 5.56 0.34
N ILE A 39 -6.56 4.61 0.85
CA ILE A 39 -6.54 4.24 2.28
C ILE A 39 -5.19 3.65 2.67
N MET A 40 -4.62 2.75 1.86
CA MET A 40 -3.33 2.12 2.16
C MET A 40 -2.19 3.12 2.17
N THR A 41 -2.11 4.01 1.19
CA THR A 41 -1.09 5.07 1.14
C THR A 41 -1.25 6.09 2.27
N PHE A 42 -2.50 6.43 2.64
CA PHE A 42 -2.79 7.26 3.81
C PHE A 42 -2.36 6.61 5.12
N LEU A 43 -2.67 5.32 5.32
CA LEU A 43 -2.25 4.56 6.51
C LEU A 43 -0.73 4.44 6.57
N PHE A 44 -0.07 4.17 5.44
CA PHE A 44 1.39 4.18 5.34
C PHE A 44 1.96 5.52 5.82
N LEU A 45 1.48 6.63 5.26
CA LEU A 45 1.97 7.96 5.58
C LEU A 45 1.73 8.32 7.05
N SER A 46 0.53 8.02 7.56
CA SER A 46 0.16 8.31 8.95
C SER A 46 1.08 7.55 9.92
N ILE A 47 1.29 6.25 9.72
CA ILE A 47 2.13 5.46 10.63
C ILE A 47 3.59 5.93 10.59
N ILE A 48 4.11 6.21 9.39
CA ILE A 48 5.53 6.55 9.26
C ILE A 48 5.87 7.96 9.74
N LEU A 49 4.97 8.92 9.50
CA LEU A 49 5.14 10.32 9.93
C LEU A 49 5.02 10.49 11.45
N TYR A 50 4.29 9.59 12.12
CA TYR A 50 4.16 9.57 13.58
C TYR A 50 5.01 8.48 14.24
N LEU A 51 6.03 7.97 13.55
CA LEU A 51 6.87 6.88 14.06
C LEU A 51 7.59 7.25 15.37
N ASP A 52 7.89 8.53 15.58
CA ASP A 52 8.43 9.06 16.85
C ASP A 52 7.50 8.89 18.06
N ILE A 53 6.19 8.77 17.82
CA ILE A 53 5.20 8.45 18.86
C ILE A 53 4.98 6.94 18.91
N VAL A 54 4.85 6.31 17.75
CA VAL A 54 4.59 4.86 17.63
C VAL A 54 5.69 4.02 18.26
N LYS A 55 6.94 4.50 18.28
CA LYS A 55 8.06 3.78 18.90
C LYS A 55 7.85 3.48 20.38
N TYR A 56 7.09 4.30 21.12
CA TYR A 56 6.86 4.09 22.56
C TYR A 56 5.92 2.92 22.88
N PHE A 57 5.18 2.42 21.88
CA PHE A 57 4.42 1.18 22.02
C PHE A 57 5.32 -0.07 21.99
N VAL A 58 6.59 0.09 21.64
CA VAL A 58 7.57 -1.00 21.53
C VAL A 58 8.75 -0.72 22.46
N GLY A 59 9.20 -1.73 23.20
CA GLY A 59 10.35 -1.55 24.10
C GLY A 59 11.60 -1.07 23.38
N GLU A 60 12.42 -0.27 24.05
CA GLU A 60 13.62 0.41 23.49
C GLU A 60 14.58 -0.54 22.76
N LYS A 61 14.69 -1.78 23.24
CA LYS A 61 15.49 -2.85 22.62
C LYS A 61 15.12 -3.15 21.16
N PHE A 62 13.93 -2.75 20.71
CA PHE A 62 13.44 -2.97 19.35
C PHE A 62 13.47 -1.73 18.46
N TRP A 63 13.93 -0.57 18.97
CA TRP A 63 13.96 0.67 18.20
C TRP A 63 14.91 0.61 17.00
N SER A 64 15.92 -0.25 17.05
CA SER A 64 16.79 -0.55 15.90
C SER A 64 15.98 -1.08 14.70
N GLY A 65 14.91 -1.85 14.96
CA GLY A 65 14.00 -2.39 13.96
C GLY A 65 13.05 -1.36 13.35
N LEU A 66 13.01 -0.12 13.83
CA LEU A 66 12.15 0.91 13.23
C LEU A 66 12.58 1.26 11.79
N LYS A 67 13.85 1.03 11.45
CA LYS A 67 14.40 1.29 10.10
C LYS A 67 13.76 0.42 9.01
N ILE A 68 13.25 -0.76 9.33
CA ILE A 68 12.59 -1.65 8.35
C ILE A 68 11.10 -1.34 8.16
N VAL A 69 10.48 -0.62 9.09
CA VAL A 69 9.05 -0.31 9.09
C VAL A 69 8.59 0.35 7.78
N PRO A 70 9.23 1.42 7.25
CA PRO A 70 8.76 2.04 6.01
C PRO A 70 8.77 1.06 4.82
N ILE A 71 9.81 0.23 4.69
CA ILE A 71 9.93 -0.76 3.62
C ILE A 71 8.81 -1.80 3.75
N LEU A 72 8.60 -2.34 4.96
CA LEU A 72 7.57 -3.34 5.21
C LEU A 72 6.16 -2.80 4.99
N LEU A 73 5.85 -1.60 5.49
CA LEU A 73 4.54 -0.98 5.31
C LEU A 73 4.25 -0.74 3.82
N TYR A 74 5.23 -0.26 3.07
CA TYR A 74 5.06 -0.04 1.63
C TYR A 74 4.94 -1.38 0.85
N SER A 75 5.64 -2.42 1.30
CA SER A 75 5.44 -3.78 0.78
C SER A 75 3.99 -4.22 0.92
N HIS A 76 3.33 -3.87 2.04
CA HIS A 76 1.92 -4.18 2.25
C HIS A 76 0.97 -3.41 1.33
N VAL A 77 1.36 -2.21 0.85
CA VAL A 77 0.62 -1.51 -0.20
C VAL A 77 0.58 -2.38 -1.46
N PHE A 78 1.73 -2.91 -1.89
CA PHE A 78 1.79 -3.83 -3.04
C PHE A 78 0.98 -5.09 -2.82
N LEU A 79 1.09 -5.70 -1.63
CA LEU A 79 0.32 -6.91 -1.29
C LEU A 79 -1.19 -6.67 -1.36
N GLY A 80 -1.66 -5.52 -0.85
CA GLY A 80 -3.06 -5.16 -0.90
C GLY A 80 -3.56 -4.91 -2.34
N VAL A 81 -2.77 -4.24 -3.18
CA VAL A 81 -3.06 -4.08 -4.61
C VAL A 81 -3.08 -5.44 -5.30
N PHE A 82 -2.11 -6.31 -5.00
CA PHE A 82 -2.08 -7.67 -5.52
C PHE A 82 -3.36 -8.41 -5.18
N TYR A 83 -3.85 -8.38 -3.93
CA TYR A 83 -5.09 -9.07 -3.57
C TYR A 83 -6.31 -8.55 -4.33
N ASN A 84 -6.41 -7.24 -4.53
CA ASN A 84 -7.47 -6.66 -5.36
C ASN A 84 -7.39 -7.16 -6.81
N LEU A 85 -6.19 -7.16 -7.41
CA LEU A 85 -6.00 -7.68 -8.76
C LEU A 85 -6.34 -9.17 -8.83
N SER A 86 -5.92 -9.93 -7.82
CA SER A 86 -6.02 -11.39 -7.76
C SER A 86 -7.44 -11.96 -7.93
N ILE A 87 -8.47 -11.13 -7.76
CA ILE A 87 -9.86 -11.50 -8.03
C ILE A 87 -10.07 -12.03 -9.46
N TRP A 88 -9.31 -11.53 -10.45
CA TRP A 88 -9.51 -11.88 -11.86
C TRP A 88 -9.37 -13.39 -12.12
N TYR A 89 -8.41 -14.07 -11.49
CA TYR A 89 -8.18 -15.50 -11.73
C TYR A 89 -9.30 -16.36 -11.12
N LYS A 90 -9.98 -15.85 -10.08
CA LYS A 90 -11.12 -16.54 -9.47
C LYS A 90 -12.37 -16.36 -10.32
N LEU A 91 -12.62 -15.14 -10.77
CA LEU A 91 -13.80 -14.79 -11.60
C LEU A 91 -13.77 -15.44 -12.98
N THR A 92 -12.58 -15.67 -13.54
CA THR A 92 -12.40 -16.31 -14.86
C THR A 92 -12.18 -17.83 -14.78
N GLY A 93 -12.21 -18.42 -13.58
CA GLY A 93 -11.97 -19.85 -13.37
C GLY A 93 -10.51 -20.29 -13.59
N GLN A 94 -9.57 -19.36 -13.78
CA GLN A 94 -8.17 -19.65 -14.08
C GLN A 94 -7.28 -19.70 -12.82
N THR A 95 -7.72 -20.43 -11.79
CA THR A 95 -7.05 -20.51 -10.48
C THR A 95 -5.59 -20.96 -10.55
N ARG A 96 -5.19 -21.68 -11.62
CA ARG A 96 -3.80 -22.07 -11.90
C ARG A 96 -2.84 -20.88 -11.95
N PHE A 97 -3.27 -19.72 -12.45
CA PHE A 97 -2.43 -18.52 -12.43
C PHE A 97 -2.15 -18.00 -11.02
N GLY A 98 -3.10 -18.16 -10.10
CA GLY A 98 -2.85 -17.88 -8.68
C GLY A 98 -1.72 -18.73 -8.11
N ALA A 99 -1.66 -20.02 -8.49
CA ALA A 99 -0.57 -20.91 -8.11
C ALA A 99 0.77 -20.49 -8.74
N TYR A 100 0.80 -20.16 -10.04
CA TYR A 100 2.02 -19.71 -10.71
C TYR A 100 2.58 -18.41 -10.12
N ILE A 101 1.74 -17.42 -9.84
CA ILE A 101 2.16 -16.16 -9.22
C ILE A 101 2.68 -16.42 -7.80
N SER A 102 2.05 -17.31 -7.05
CA SER A 102 2.49 -17.67 -5.70
C SER A 102 3.83 -18.41 -5.71
N LEU A 103 4.02 -19.37 -6.62
CA LEU A 103 5.30 -20.07 -6.78
C LEU A 103 6.44 -19.12 -7.15
N MET A 104 6.17 -18.20 -8.08
CA MET A 104 7.11 -17.14 -8.44
C MET A 104 7.44 -16.24 -7.25
N GLY A 105 6.43 -15.81 -6.49
CA GLY A 105 6.62 -15.02 -5.27
C GLY A 105 7.46 -15.76 -4.22
N THR A 106 7.20 -17.05 -4.02
CA THR A 106 8.00 -17.90 -3.13
C THR A 106 9.44 -18.00 -3.60
N ALA A 107 9.69 -18.22 -4.90
CA ALA A 107 11.04 -18.28 -5.45
C ALA A 107 11.82 -16.98 -5.22
N ILE A 108 11.18 -15.83 -5.47
CA ILE A 108 11.77 -14.50 -5.21
C ILE A 108 12.05 -14.32 -3.73
N SER A 109 11.07 -14.61 -2.87
CA SER A 109 11.20 -14.45 -1.42
C SER A 109 12.33 -15.31 -0.87
N VAL A 110 12.34 -16.61 -1.17
CA VAL A 110 13.39 -17.54 -0.68
C VAL A 110 14.75 -17.15 -1.24
N GLY A 111 14.85 -16.92 -2.55
CA GLY A 111 16.11 -16.55 -3.20
C GLY A 111 16.70 -15.26 -2.62
N MET A 112 15.87 -14.23 -2.45
CA MET A 112 16.32 -12.96 -1.86
C MET A 112 16.64 -13.08 -0.37
N ASN A 113 15.90 -13.87 0.41
CA ASN A 113 16.24 -14.07 1.82
C ASN A 113 17.57 -14.81 1.96
N ILE A 114 17.83 -15.86 1.18
CA ILE A 114 19.10 -16.58 1.19
C ILE A 114 20.26 -15.65 0.79
N ALA A 115 20.06 -14.77 -0.19
CA ALA A 115 21.11 -13.85 -0.65
C ALA A 115 21.33 -12.64 0.27
N LEU A 116 20.26 -12.03 0.80
CA LEU A 116 20.34 -10.75 1.52
C LEU A 116 20.49 -10.89 3.03
N ILE A 117 19.95 -11.95 3.65
CA ILE A 117 20.08 -12.13 5.11
C ILE A 117 21.56 -12.20 5.55
N PRO A 118 22.45 -12.93 4.86
CA PRO A 118 23.86 -12.98 5.24
C PRO A 118 24.57 -11.62 5.15
N VAL A 119 24.13 -10.73 4.25
CA VAL A 119 24.81 -9.46 3.95
C VAL A 119 24.26 -8.30 4.79
N ILE A 120 22.94 -8.19 4.90
CA ILE A 120 22.25 -7.05 5.54
C ILE A 120 21.28 -7.47 6.66
N GLY A 121 21.35 -8.73 7.09
CA GLY A 121 20.55 -9.26 8.20
C GLY A 121 19.05 -9.18 7.95
N TYR A 122 18.31 -8.81 9.00
CA TYR A 122 16.84 -8.72 8.95
C TYR A 122 16.32 -7.64 7.98
N MET A 123 17.12 -6.63 7.62
CA MET A 123 16.75 -5.67 6.57
C MET A 123 16.61 -6.36 5.20
N GLY A 124 17.37 -7.43 4.97
CA GLY A 124 17.27 -8.25 3.76
C GLY A 124 15.89 -8.87 3.60
N SER A 125 15.29 -9.33 4.69
CA SER A 125 13.93 -9.88 4.66
C SER A 125 12.87 -8.83 4.32
N ALA A 126 13.06 -7.58 4.77
CA ALA A 126 12.17 -6.48 4.39
C ALA A 126 12.22 -6.19 2.88
N TRP A 127 13.42 -6.14 2.30
CA TRP A 127 13.60 -5.96 0.85
C TRP A 127 13.11 -7.15 0.04
N ALA A 128 13.27 -8.37 0.55
CA ALA A 128 12.73 -9.58 -0.07
C ALA A 128 11.19 -9.51 -0.17
N ASN A 129 10.50 -9.09 0.91
CA ASN A 129 9.05 -8.89 0.88
C ASN A 129 8.63 -7.78 -0.09
N PHE A 130 9.37 -6.65 -0.09
CA PHE A 130 9.10 -5.54 -0.99
C PHE A 130 9.16 -5.96 -2.46
N ALA A 131 10.23 -6.64 -2.84
CA ALA A 131 10.42 -7.13 -4.20
C ALA A 131 9.42 -8.23 -4.56
N CYS A 132 9.21 -9.20 -3.67
CA CYS A 132 8.24 -10.29 -3.88
C CYS A 132 6.84 -9.74 -4.16
N TYR A 133 6.31 -8.88 -3.28
CA TYR A 133 4.96 -8.33 -3.43
C TYR A 133 4.87 -7.35 -4.61
N GLY A 134 5.92 -6.59 -4.87
CA GLY A 134 6.01 -5.72 -6.05
C GLY A 134 5.92 -6.51 -7.36
N VAL A 135 6.69 -7.59 -7.50
CA VAL A 135 6.67 -8.44 -8.69
C VAL A 135 5.33 -9.15 -8.83
N MET A 136 4.77 -9.70 -7.74
CA MET A 136 3.44 -10.32 -7.76
C MET A 136 2.35 -9.33 -8.21
N MET A 137 2.39 -8.09 -7.72
CA MET A 137 1.48 -7.01 -8.14
C MET A 137 1.59 -6.73 -9.64
N ILE A 138 2.82 -6.54 -10.15
CA ILE A 138 3.08 -6.20 -11.56
C ILE A 138 2.60 -7.33 -12.48
N VAL A 139 2.98 -8.58 -12.17
CA VAL A 139 2.61 -9.75 -12.97
C VAL A 139 1.09 -9.95 -12.96
N SER A 140 0.46 -9.83 -11.78
CA SER A 140 -1.00 -9.96 -11.66
C SER A 140 -1.74 -8.86 -12.44
N TYR A 141 -1.18 -7.65 -12.50
CA TYR A 141 -1.76 -6.54 -13.27
C TYR A 141 -1.74 -6.84 -14.77
N PHE A 142 -0.59 -7.25 -15.32
CA PHE A 142 -0.46 -7.53 -16.75
C PHE A 142 -1.30 -8.74 -17.18
N LEU A 143 -1.29 -9.82 -16.40
CA LEU A 143 -2.14 -10.99 -16.67
C LEU A 143 -3.62 -10.66 -16.52
N GLY A 144 -3.98 -9.92 -15.46
CA GLY A 144 -5.35 -9.45 -15.23
C GLY A 144 -5.86 -8.64 -16.41
N GLN A 145 -5.06 -7.71 -16.94
CA GLN A 145 -5.46 -6.91 -18.09
C GLN A 145 -5.61 -7.71 -19.39
N LYS A 146 -4.86 -8.82 -19.53
CA LYS A 146 -4.96 -9.74 -20.66
C LYS A 146 -6.22 -10.61 -20.60
N TYR A 147 -6.53 -11.20 -19.44
CA TYR A 147 -7.63 -12.16 -19.30
C TYR A 147 -8.96 -11.54 -18.86
N TYR A 148 -8.91 -10.44 -18.11
CA TYR A 148 -10.08 -9.75 -17.58
C TYR A 148 -9.84 -8.23 -17.57
N ARG A 149 -9.99 -7.63 -18.74
CA ARG A 149 -9.69 -6.20 -18.96
C ARG A 149 -10.58 -5.32 -18.08
N VAL A 150 -9.97 -4.65 -17.11
CA VAL A 150 -10.58 -3.66 -16.21
C VAL A 150 -9.88 -2.32 -16.44
N ASN A 151 -10.67 -1.26 -16.58
CA ASN A 151 -10.13 0.08 -16.85
C ASN A 151 -9.71 0.76 -15.54
N TYR A 152 -8.57 0.34 -14.99
CA TYR A 152 -8.01 0.98 -13.81
C TYR A 152 -7.48 2.38 -14.13
N GLU A 153 -7.76 3.35 -13.24
CA GLU A 153 -7.20 4.70 -13.30
C GLU A 153 -5.73 4.73 -12.86
N LEU A 154 -4.85 4.04 -13.59
CA LEU A 154 -3.44 3.85 -13.24
C LEU A 154 -2.72 5.15 -12.92
N LYS A 155 -2.98 6.23 -13.68
CA LYS A 155 -2.36 7.54 -13.44
C LYS A 155 -2.64 8.05 -12.02
N ARG A 156 -3.88 7.89 -11.53
CA ARG A 156 -4.26 8.30 -10.17
C ARG A 156 -3.72 7.33 -9.12
N ILE A 157 -3.83 6.03 -9.36
CA ILE A 157 -3.32 5.01 -8.44
C ILE A 157 -1.80 5.21 -8.22
N LEU A 158 -1.05 5.35 -9.31
CA LEU A 158 0.39 5.59 -9.25
C LEU A 158 0.73 6.95 -8.65
N SER A 159 -0.08 7.99 -8.87
CA SER A 159 0.18 9.29 -8.25
C SER A 159 0.03 9.23 -6.73
N TYR A 160 -0.99 8.57 -6.18
CA TYR A 160 -1.14 8.38 -4.74
C TYR A 160 0.06 7.62 -4.14
N MET A 161 0.50 6.55 -4.82
CA MET A 161 1.68 5.78 -4.40
C MET A 161 2.94 6.66 -4.42
N ILE A 162 3.28 7.26 -5.56
CA ILE A 162 4.50 8.06 -5.73
C ILE A 162 4.51 9.26 -4.79
N ILE A 163 3.41 9.99 -4.65
CA ILE A 163 3.32 11.14 -3.74
C ILE A 163 3.49 10.70 -2.29
N SER A 164 2.88 9.59 -1.89
CA SER A 164 3.05 9.09 -0.52
C SER A 164 4.50 8.68 -0.21
N ALA A 165 5.17 8.00 -1.14
CA ALA A 165 6.59 7.67 -1.01
C ALA A 165 7.47 8.94 -1.00
N GLY A 166 7.18 9.90 -1.89
CA GLY A 166 7.88 11.17 -1.97
C GLY A 166 7.78 11.99 -0.68
N LEU A 167 6.57 12.13 -0.13
CA LEU A 167 6.34 12.83 1.15
C LEU A 167 7.08 12.14 2.31
N TYR A 168 7.17 10.81 2.32
CA TYR A 168 8.00 10.09 3.27
C TYR A 168 9.49 10.47 3.14
N PHE A 169 10.05 10.48 1.93
CA PHE A 169 11.45 10.87 1.73
C PHE A 169 11.71 12.34 2.12
N VAL A 170 10.77 13.25 1.82
CA VAL A 170 10.82 14.64 2.28
C VAL A 170 10.83 14.71 3.80
N SER A 171 9.94 13.97 4.49
CA SER A 171 9.94 13.91 5.96
C SER A 171 11.26 13.43 6.52
N VAL A 172 11.83 12.35 5.98
CA VAL A 172 13.12 11.80 6.45
C VAL A 172 14.25 12.78 6.23
N PHE A 173 14.32 13.42 5.06
CA PHE A 173 15.35 14.40 4.74
C PHE A 173 15.25 15.62 5.68
N THR A 174 14.08 16.25 5.75
CA THR A 174 13.88 17.45 6.57
C THR A 174 14.07 17.16 8.06
N THR A 175 13.59 16.02 8.56
CA THR A 175 13.77 15.64 9.97
C THR A 175 15.25 15.44 10.33
N LYS A 176 16.03 14.87 9.40
CA LYS A 176 17.46 14.63 9.62
C LYS A 176 18.30 15.90 9.56
N TYR A 177 17.97 16.85 8.67
CA TYR A 177 18.80 18.03 8.40
C TYR A 177 18.33 19.31 9.09
N LEU A 178 17.01 19.55 9.23
CA LEU A 178 16.46 20.80 9.77
C LEU A 178 15.98 20.69 11.22
N PHE A 179 15.46 19.54 11.64
CA PHE A 179 14.78 19.40 12.94
C PHE A 179 15.43 18.32 13.82
N ALA A 180 16.75 18.16 13.75
CA ALA A 180 17.47 17.12 14.48
C ALA A 180 17.26 17.18 16.01
N ASP A 181 17.05 18.37 16.58
CA ASP A 181 17.02 18.53 18.05
C ASP A 181 15.62 18.71 18.64
N SER A 182 14.59 19.04 17.83
CA SER A 182 13.27 19.43 18.33
C SER A 182 12.14 18.48 17.90
N MET A 183 11.79 17.53 18.78
CA MET A 183 10.68 16.58 18.57
C MET A 183 9.34 17.27 18.24
N PRO A 184 8.91 18.36 18.91
CA PRO A 184 7.66 19.03 18.58
C PRO A 184 7.63 19.58 17.16
N MET A 185 8.76 20.12 16.68
CA MET A 185 8.88 20.73 15.36
C MET A 185 8.79 19.68 14.24
N ARG A 186 9.38 18.50 14.46
CA ARG A 186 9.21 17.33 13.59
C ARG A 186 7.75 16.92 13.46
N LEU A 187 7.03 16.83 14.58
CA LEU A 187 5.62 16.44 14.60
C LEU A 187 4.75 17.46 13.88
N VAL A 188 4.97 18.76 14.08
CA VAL A 188 4.27 19.82 13.35
C VAL A 188 4.52 19.71 11.84
N PHE A 189 5.78 19.55 11.43
CA PHE A 189 6.14 19.39 10.02
C PHE A 189 5.49 18.14 9.40
N ASN A 190 5.55 17.02 10.10
CA ASN A 190 4.93 15.77 9.67
C ASN A 190 3.40 15.89 9.58
N THR A 191 2.77 16.63 10.49
CA THR A 191 1.33 16.94 10.42
C THR A 191 1.01 17.77 9.18
N LEU A 192 1.85 18.75 8.83
CA LEU A 192 1.70 19.53 7.59
C LEU A 192 1.82 18.66 6.34
N LEU A 193 2.79 17.75 6.28
CA LEU A 193 2.92 16.81 5.15
C LEU A 193 1.69 15.90 5.01
N LEU A 194 1.14 15.41 6.13
CA LEU A 194 -0.08 14.62 6.11
C LEU A 194 -1.28 15.45 5.64
N MET A 195 -1.40 16.70 6.08
CA MET A 195 -2.44 17.62 5.59
C MET A 195 -2.31 17.87 4.08
N VAL A 196 -1.10 18.06 3.55
CA VAL A 196 -0.85 18.20 2.11
C VAL A 196 -1.36 16.96 1.35
N PHE A 197 -1.11 15.77 1.88
CA PHE A 197 -1.60 14.53 1.27
C PHE A 197 -3.13 14.42 1.29
N ILE A 198 -3.77 14.79 2.40
CA ILE A 198 -5.25 14.81 2.51
C ILE A 198 -5.85 15.82 1.54
N ILE A 199 -5.26 17.01 1.45
CA ILE A 199 -5.68 18.06 0.51
C ILE A 199 -5.55 17.56 -0.93
N TYR A 200 -4.43 16.92 -1.28
CA TYR A 200 -4.22 16.33 -2.59
C TYR A 200 -5.30 15.29 -2.95
N ILE A 201 -5.65 14.40 -2.01
CA ILE A 201 -6.75 13.43 -2.18
C ILE A 201 -8.08 14.16 -2.40
N ALA A 202 -8.38 15.18 -1.57
CA ALA A 202 -9.63 15.93 -1.67
C ALA A 202 -9.78 16.71 -2.98
N PHE A 203 -8.68 17.20 -3.56
CA PHE A 203 -8.69 17.86 -4.88
C PHE A 203 -8.80 16.85 -6.03
N SER A 204 -8.13 15.70 -5.91
CA SER A 204 -8.10 14.67 -6.94
C SER A 204 -9.42 13.88 -7.01
N GLU A 205 -10.16 13.79 -5.91
CA GLU A 205 -11.46 13.12 -5.83
C GLU A 205 -12.59 14.11 -5.46
N PRO A 206 -13.13 14.88 -6.42
CA PRO A 206 -14.20 15.87 -6.17
C PRO A 206 -15.49 15.23 -5.62
N GLY A 207 -15.72 13.93 -5.89
CA GLY A 207 -16.80 13.16 -5.25
C GLY A 207 -16.62 13.03 -3.74
N LEU A 208 -15.38 12.79 -3.28
CA LEU A 208 -15.04 12.72 -1.85
C LEU A 208 -15.17 14.11 -1.18
N LYS A 209 -14.75 15.17 -1.89
CA LYS A 209 -14.91 16.56 -1.45
C LYS A 209 -16.37 16.92 -1.18
N ARG A 210 -17.30 16.48 -2.04
CA ARG A 210 -18.74 16.70 -1.85
C ARG A 210 -19.29 15.97 -0.63
N MET A 211 -18.81 14.76 -0.32
CA MET A 211 -19.24 14.01 0.86
C MET A 211 -18.72 14.62 2.17
N LEU A 212 -17.48 15.12 2.18
CA LEU A 212 -16.90 15.82 3.34
C LEU A 212 -17.61 17.15 3.63
N VAL A 213 -18.00 17.89 2.59
CA VAL A 213 -18.72 19.17 2.73
C VAL A 213 -20.21 18.99 3.02
N ARG A 214 -20.85 17.89 2.60
CA ARG A 214 -22.29 17.63 2.84
C ARG A 214 -22.63 17.26 4.29
N LYS A 215 -21.66 16.88 5.12
CA LYS A 215 -21.92 16.51 6.53
C LYS A 215 -22.07 17.72 7.48
N GLN A 216 -22.13 18.94 6.94
CA GLN A 216 -22.37 20.19 7.67
C GLN A 216 -23.75 20.82 7.40
N ARG A 217 -24.74 20.05 6.91
CA ARG A 217 -26.15 20.48 6.87
C ARG A 217 -27.05 19.41 7.45
#